data_AF-A0A9W7VR97-F1
#
_entry.id   AF-A0A9W7VR97-F1
#
_cell.length_a   1.000
_cell.length_b   1.000
_cell.length_c   1.000
_cell.angle_alpha   90.00
_cell.angle_beta   90.00
_cell.angle_gamma   90.00
#
_symmetry.space_group_name_H-M   'P 1'
#
loop_
_entity.id
_entity.type
_entity.pdbx_description
1 polymer ?
#
loop_
_entity_poly.entity_id
_entity_poly.type
_entity_poly.pdbx_seq_one_letter_code
_entity_poly.pdbx_strand_id
1 'polypeptide(L)'
;MDTIKIKKALVKAQMGDYAPMVKDIPYATFKQLHIPFQFNFKQIDEEIAAYIVANGYLDMFPSQMNQLNLLQKGNHFRMETGISSDMDDQFLANAWTKYEIIKRADLANTAKESMISRTGSQVSMWDKLIGQDIPELKIQQEALLAEFA
;
A
#
# COMPACT_ATOMS: atom_id res chain seq x y z
N MET A 1 -4.69 22.39 -9.01
CA MET A 1 -5.69 21.54 -8.33
C MET A 1 -6.61 22.45 -7.51
N ASP A 2 -7.93 22.30 -7.65
CA ASP A 2 -8.89 23.23 -7.05
C ASP A 2 -9.01 23.01 -5.52
N THR A 3 -8.69 24.05 -4.74
CA THR A 3 -8.77 24.01 -3.26
C THR A 3 -10.20 23.73 -2.79
N ILE A 4 -11.22 24.14 -3.55
CA ILE A 4 -12.62 23.86 -3.25
C ILE A 4 -12.90 22.35 -3.37
N LYS A 5 -12.34 21.69 -4.39
CA LYS A 5 -12.47 20.24 -4.59
C LYS A 5 -11.89 19.47 -3.40
N ILE A 6 -10.68 19.85 -2.96
CA ILE A 6 -10.02 19.23 -1.80
C ILE A 6 -10.87 19.38 -0.53
N LYS A 7 -11.36 20.59 -0.25
CA LYS A 7 -12.22 20.85 0.92
C LYS A 7 -13.50 20.01 0.88
N LYS A 8 -14.17 19.93 -0.27
CA LYS A 8 -15.38 19.11 -0.43
C LYS A 8 -15.11 17.63 -0.20
N ALA A 9 -14.01 17.10 -0.72
CA ALA A 9 -13.62 15.71 -0.53
C ALA A 9 -13.35 15.40 0.97
N LEU A 10 -12.68 16.30 1.68
CA LEU A 10 -12.43 16.14 3.13
C LEU A 10 -13.71 16.14 3.96
N VAL A 11 -14.65 17.04 3.66
CA VAL A 11 -15.95 17.08 4.37
C VAL A 11 -16.71 15.76 4.17
N LYS A 12 -16.69 15.21 2.96
CA LYS A 12 -17.30 13.90 2.68
C LYS A 12 -16.59 12.76 3.40
N ALA A 13 -15.26 12.78 3.43
CA ALA A 13 -14.47 11.79 4.16
C ALA A 13 -14.79 11.80 5.67
N GLN A 14 -15.04 12.97 6.27
CA GLN A 14 -15.50 13.08 7.67
C GLN A 14 -16.88 12.42 7.90
N MET A 15 -17.70 12.31 6.86
CA MET A 15 -18.99 11.61 6.89
C MET A 15 -18.86 10.11 6.53
N GLY A 16 -17.65 9.62 6.25
CA GLY A 16 -17.38 8.24 5.86
C GLY A 16 -17.40 7.95 4.36
N ASP A 17 -17.65 8.97 3.52
CA ASP A 17 -17.54 8.85 2.06
C ASP A 17 -16.11 9.20 1.60
N TYR A 18 -15.27 8.18 1.48
CA TYR A 18 -13.86 8.35 1.12
C TYR A 18 -13.60 8.41 -0.38
N ALA A 19 -14.53 7.94 -1.23
CA ALA A 19 -14.31 7.81 -2.68
C ALA A 19 -13.84 9.12 -3.33
N PRO A 20 -14.50 10.28 -3.11
CA PRO A 20 -14.08 11.55 -3.70
C PRO A 20 -12.70 12.03 -3.26
N MET A 21 -12.20 11.51 -2.13
CA MET A 21 -10.87 11.83 -1.63
C MET A 21 -9.84 10.89 -2.25
N VAL A 22 -10.04 9.57 -2.14
CA VAL A 22 -9.01 8.59 -2.51
C VAL A 22 -8.93 8.36 -4.02
N LYS A 23 -10.00 8.61 -4.79
CA LYS A 23 -10.00 8.44 -6.25
C LYS A 23 -9.35 9.62 -6.98
N ASP A 24 -9.52 10.81 -6.45
CA ASP A 24 -9.27 12.06 -7.18
C ASP A 24 -8.07 12.86 -6.69
N ILE A 25 -7.58 12.57 -5.48
CA ILE A 25 -6.56 13.37 -4.81
C ILE A 25 -5.43 12.43 -4.40
N PRO A 26 -4.20 12.62 -4.91
CA PRO A 26 -3.04 11.87 -4.42
C PRO A 26 -2.69 12.24 -2.98
N TYR A 27 -2.26 11.27 -2.17
CA TYR A 27 -1.89 11.50 -0.77
C TYR A 27 -0.80 12.57 -0.61
N ALA A 28 0.13 12.66 -1.56
CA ALA A 28 1.18 13.68 -1.58
C ALA A 28 0.63 15.11 -1.48
N THR A 29 -0.56 15.37 -2.03
CA THR A 29 -1.25 16.67 -1.92
C THR A 29 -1.59 17.00 -0.47
N PHE A 30 -2.13 16.02 0.28
CA PHE A 30 -2.47 16.21 1.68
C PHE A 30 -1.23 16.37 2.56
N LYS A 31 -0.16 15.63 2.27
CA LYS A 31 1.12 15.74 2.96
C LYS A 31 1.74 17.14 2.80
N GLN A 32 1.71 17.71 1.59
CA GLN A 32 2.21 19.07 1.33
C GLN A 32 1.38 20.15 2.04
N LEU A 33 0.06 19.99 2.07
CA LEU A 33 -0.85 20.96 2.68
C LEU A 33 -0.97 20.82 4.20
N HIS A 34 -0.29 19.84 4.82
CA HIS A 34 -0.33 19.58 6.26
C HIS A 34 -1.76 19.42 6.82
N ILE A 35 -2.66 18.83 6.03
CA ILE A 35 -4.05 18.64 6.43
C ILE A 35 -4.16 17.33 7.22
N PRO A 36 -4.49 17.36 8.52
CA PRO A 36 -4.70 16.13 9.27
C PRO A 36 -6.03 15.50 8.88
N PHE A 37 -6.01 14.21 8.58
CA PHE A 37 -7.23 13.42 8.44
C PHE A 37 -6.96 11.97 8.85
N GLN A 38 -8.02 11.26 9.23
CA GLN A 38 -7.95 9.86 9.64
C GLN A 38 -9.04 9.06 8.94
N PHE A 39 -8.72 7.83 8.56
CA PHE A 39 -9.71 6.89 8.06
C PHE A 39 -10.31 6.09 9.20
N ASN A 40 -11.61 5.84 9.15
CA ASN A 40 -12.20 4.74 9.90
C ASN A 40 -11.99 3.44 9.12
N PHE A 41 -11.02 2.63 9.56
CA PHE A 41 -10.63 1.40 8.86
C PHE A 41 -11.78 0.44 8.58
N LYS A 42 -12.81 0.41 9.45
CA LYS A 42 -13.99 -0.46 9.28
C LYS A 42 -14.89 -0.05 8.12
N GLN A 43 -14.79 1.19 7.66
CA GLN A 43 -15.58 1.75 6.56
C GLN A 43 -14.83 1.73 5.23
N ILE A 44 -13.64 1.12 5.18
CA ILE A 44 -12.89 0.96 3.95
C ILE A 44 -13.30 -0.36 3.29
N ASP A 45 -14.08 -0.24 2.23
CA ASP A 45 -14.37 -1.34 1.30
C ASP A 45 -13.19 -1.61 0.35
N GLU A 46 -13.35 -2.59 -0.53
CA GLU A 46 -12.27 -3.03 -1.43
C GLU A 46 -11.96 -2.02 -2.54
N GLU A 47 -12.96 -1.30 -3.04
CA GLU A 47 -12.75 -0.25 -4.04
C GLU A 47 -11.95 0.89 -3.43
N ILE A 48 -12.38 1.40 -2.27
CA ILE A 48 -11.65 2.43 -1.53
C ILE A 48 -10.24 1.95 -1.20
N ALA A 49 -10.06 0.68 -0.82
CA ALA A 49 -8.73 0.11 -0.58
C ALA A 49 -7.85 0.13 -1.84
N ALA A 50 -8.39 -0.20 -3.01
CA ALA A 50 -7.64 -0.14 -4.28
C ALA A 50 -7.13 1.29 -4.55
N TYR A 51 -8.00 2.29 -4.41
CA TYR A 51 -7.62 3.68 -4.62
C TYR A 51 -6.73 4.26 -3.50
N ILE A 52 -6.84 3.75 -2.26
CA ILE A 52 -5.89 4.07 -1.18
C ILE A 52 -4.47 3.63 -1.58
N VAL A 53 -4.31 2.44 -2.13
CA VAL A 53 -3.01 1.94 -2.59
C VAL A 53 -2.53 2.74 -3.80
N ALA A 54 -3.39 2.88 -4.83
CA ALA A 54 -3.04 3.58 -6.07
C ALA A 54 -2.62 5.03 -5.83
N ASN A 55 -3.27 5.76 -4.91
CA ASN A 55 -2.94 7.16 -4.63
C ASN A 55 -1.97 7.35 -3.45
N GLY A 56 -1.31 6.29 -2.98
CA GLY A 56 -0.21 6.37 -2.01
C GLY A 56 -0.63 6.61 -0.56
N TYR A 57 -1.90 6.37 -0.21
CA TYR A 57 -2.43 6.57 1.15
C TYR A 57 -1.99 5.50 2.15
N LEU A 58 -1.34 4.41 1.71
CA LEU A 58 -0.83 3.37 2.63
C LEU A 58 0.09 3.95 3.71
N ASP A 59 0.85 5.00 3.40
CA ASP A 59 1.74 5.69 4.33
C ASP A 59 1.03 6.32 5.54
N MET A 60 -0.27 6.58 5.43
CA MET A 60 -1.06 7.12 6.54
C MET A 60 -1.37 6.10 7.62
N PHE A 61 -1.29 4.82 7.29
CA PHE A 61 -1.62 3.75 8.22
C PHE A 61 -0.34 3.34 8.97
N PRO A 62 -0.26 3.53 10.29
CA PRO A 62 0.98 3.27 11.04
C PRO A 62 1.29 1.78 11.20
N SER A 63 0.28 0.91 11.09
CA SER A 63 0.43 -0.54 11.26
C SER A 63 0.71 -1.21 9.92
N GLN A 64 1.80 -1.97 9.83
CA GLN A 64 2.09 -2.80 8.65
C GLN A 64 0.97 -3.82 8.38
N MET A 65 0.31 -4.34 9.43
CA MET A 65 -0.82 -5.26 9.26
C MET A 65 -2.03 -4.57 8.60
N ASN A 66 -2.31 -3.31 8.97
CA ASN A 66 -3.36 -2.54 8.30
C ASN A 66 -3.01 -2.25 6.85
N GLN A 67 -1.73 -1.92 6.57
CA GLN A 67 -1.25 -1.72 5.20
C GLN A 67 -1.39 -2.99 4.36
N LEU A 68 -0.98 -4.15 4.91
CA LEU A 68 -1.11 -5.45 4.25
C LEU A 68 -2.57 -5.78 3.92
N ASN A 69 -3.47 -5.63 4.89
CA ASN A 69 -4.90 -5.89 4.71
C ASN A 69 -5.52 -4.99 3.64
N LEU A 70 -5.14 -3.71 3.60
CA LEU A 70 -5.60 -2.78 2.56
C LEU A 70 -5.07 -3.16 1.18
N LEU A 71 -3.81 -3.57 1.10
CA LEU A 71 -3.22 -4.02 -0.15
C LEU A 71 -3.91 -5.29 -0.67
N GLN A 72 -4.19 -6.26 0.21
CA GLN A 72 -4.94 -7.47 -0.14
C GLN A 72 -6.35 -7.16 -0.65
N LYS A 73 -7.11 -6.34 0.10
CA LYS A 73 -8.46 -5.91 -0.32
C LYS A 73 -8.43 -5.17 -1.66
N GLY A 74 -7.51 -4.22 -1.81
CA GLY A 74 -7.40 -3.44 -3.03
C GLY A 74 -6.99 -4.29 -4.23
N ASN A 75 -6.09 -5.26 -4.03
CA ASN A 75 -5.69 -6.18 -5.09
C ASN A 75 -6.84 -7.11 -5.51
N HIS A 76 -7.65 -7.57 -4.55
CA HIS A 76 -8.85 -8.35 -4.86
C HIS A 76 -9.78 -7.59 -5.81
N PHE A 77 -10.16 -6.36 -5.47
CA PHE A 77 -10.99 -5.52 -6.33
C PHE A 77 -10.36 -5.24 -7.70
N ARG A 78 -9.06 -4.94 -7.73
CA ARG A 78 -8.29 -4.70 -8.96
C ARG A 78 -8.34 -5.89 -9.91
N MET A 79 -8.22 -7.11 -9.39
CA MET A 79 -8.25 -8.34 -10.18
C MET A 79 -9.66 -8.73 -10.63
N GLU A 80 -10.68 -8.49 -9.80
CA GLU A 80 -12.06 -8.87 -10.12
C GLU A 80 -12.80 -7.86 -11.00
N THR A 81 -12.68 -6.58 -10.68
CA THR A 81 -13.46 -5.49 -11.31
C THR A 81 -12.60 -4.62 -12.23
N GLY A 82 -11.32 -4.47 -11.89
CA GLY A 82 -10.42 -3.55 -12.59
C GLY A 82 -10.52 -2.10 -12.08
N ILE A 83 -9.42 -1.39 -12.25
CA ILE A 83 -9.33 0.07 -12.12
C ILE A 83 -8.74 0.63 -13.42
N SER A 84 -8.79 1.95 -13.63
CA SER A 84 -8.20 2.56 -14.82
C SER A 84 -6.69 2.25 -14.92
N SER A 85 -6.16 2.07 -16.12
CA SER A 85 -4.75 1.73 -16.37
C SER A 85 -3.77 2.59 -15.56
N ASP A 86 -3.94 3.91 -15.56
CA ASP A 86 -3.06 4.83 -14.81
C ASP A 86 -3.06 4.58 -13.30
N MET A 87 -4.19 4.10 -12.74
CA MET A 87 -4.33 3.76 -11.33
C MET A 87 -3.81 2.36 -11.05
N ASP A 88 -3.90 1.44 -12.00
CA ASP A 88 -3.32 0.09 -11.91
C ASP A 88 -1.80 0.16 -11.85
N ASP A 89 -1.18 0.94 -12.74
CA ASP A 89 0.27 1.18 -12.73
C ASP A 89 0.73 1.80 -11.39
N GLN A 90 -0.02 2.79 -10.89
CA GLN A 90 0.27 3.41 -9.60
C GLN A 90 0.05 2.47 -8.43
N PHE A 91 -0.96 1.60 -8.50
CA PHE A 91 -1.21 0.57 -7.50
C PHE A 91 0.01 -0.34 -7.39
N LEU A 92 0.49 -0.88 -8.51
CA LEU A 92 1.65 -1.77 -8.55
C LEU A 92 2.92 -1.07 -8.06
N ALA A 93 3.17 0.16 -8.51
CA ALA A 93 4.33 0.94 -8.08
C ALA A 93 4.34 1.23 -6.58
N ASN A 94 3.20 1.62 -6.00
CA ASN A 94 3.09 1.90 -4.57
C ASN A 94 3.14 0.64 -3.72
N ALA A 95 2.53 -0.46 -4.19
CA ALA A 95 2.61 -1.77 -3.55
C ALA A 95 4.07 -2.26 -3.47
N TRP A 96 4.79 -2.18 -4.60
CA TRP A 96 6.21 -2.50 -4.66
C TRP A 96 7.04 -1.64 -3.72
N THR A 97 6.90 -0.31 -3.83
CA THR A 97 7.67 0.64 -3.00
C THR A 97 7.51 0.32 -1.51
N LYS A 98 6.28 0.05 -1.06
CA LYS A 98 6.03 -0.30 0.33
C LYS A 98 6.69 -1.62 0.71
N TYR A 99 6.52 -2.66 -0.11
CA TYR A 99 7.11 -3.97 0.13
C TYR A 99 8.64 -3.91 0.20
N GLU A 100 9.28 -3.24 -0.77
CA GLU A 100 10.73 -3.14 -0.87
C GLU A 100 11.34 -2.52 0.40
N ILE A 101 10.73 -1.44 0.91
CA ILE A 101 11.17 -0.79 2.15
C ILE A 101 11.12 -1.76 3.34
N ILE A 102 10.00 -2.47 3.50
CA ILE A 102 9.82 -3.45 4.59
C ILE A 102 10.85 -4.58 4.45
N LYS A 103 10.94 -5.16 3.24
CA LYS A 103 11.78 -6.33 2.99
C LYS A 103 13.27 -6.02 3.15
N ARG A 104 13.74 -4.87 2.64
CA ARG A 104 15.13 -4.44 2.83
C ARG A 104 15.46 -4.21 4.31
N ALA A 105 14.53 -3.66 5.09
CA ALA A 105 14.73 -3.50 6.53
C ALA A 105 14.83 -4.86 7.25
N ASP A 106 13.95 -5.81 6.92
CA ASP A 106 13.95 -7.17 7.48
C ASP A 106 15.25 -7.93 7.14
N LEU A 107 15.70 -7.86 5.88
CA LEU A 107 16.94 -8.51 5.42
C LEU A 107 18.18 -7.89 6.09
N ALA A 108 18.23 -6.57 6.24
CA ALA A 108 19.33 -5.90 6.93
C ALA A 108 19.40 -6.27 8.43
N ASN A 109 18.25 -6.48 9.08
CA ASN A 109 18.20 -6.94 10.47
C ASN A 109 18.58 -8.42 10.59
N THR A 110 18.13 -9.27 9.67
CA THR A 110 18.48 -10.70 9.62
C THR A 110 19.99 -10.90 9.39
N ALA A 111 20.64 -10.04 8.58
CA ALA A 111 22.09 -10.07 8.42
C ALA A 111 22.84 -9.77 9.73
N LYS A 112 22.28 -8.90 10.60
CA LYS A 112 22.83 -8.63 11.93
C LYS A 112 22.58 -9.79 12.90
N GLU A 113 21.38 -10.36 12.88
CA GLU A 113 20.98 -11.45 13.78
C GLU A 113 21.58 -12.81 13.40
N SER A 114 21.84 -13.08 12.12
CA SER A 114 22.46 -14.32 11.65
C SER A 114 23.94 -14.45 12.07
N MET A 115 24.60 -13.35 12.49
CA MET A 115 25.86 -13.42 13.22
C MET A 115 25.70 -13.97 14.66
N ILE A 116 24.47 -14.07 15.17
CA ILE A 116 24.15 -14.40 16.57
C ILE A 116 23.29 -15.67 16.70
N SER A 117 22.45 -16.03 15.73
CA SER A 117 21.63 -17.27 15.77
C SER A 117 21.09 -17.70 14.39
N ARG A 118 21.04 -19.03 14.15
CA ARG A 118 20.39 -19.67 12.99
C ARG A 118 18.98 -20.11 13.37
N THR A 119 17.96 -19.38 12.94
CA THR A 119 16.57 -19.85 12.95
C THR A 119 15.99 -19.84 11.54
N GLY A 120 15.25 -20.90 11.20
CA GLY A 120 14.71 -21.16 9.86
C GLY A 120 13.76 -20.06 9.38
N SER A 121 13.84 -19.76 8.09
CA SER A 121 13.11 -18.67 7.45
C SER A 121 11.61 -18.99 7.36
N GLN A 122 10.81 -18.30 8.17
CA GLN A 122 9.36 -18.23 7.99
C GLN A 122 9.07 -17.23 6.86
N VAL A 123 8.36 -17.66 5.81
CA VAL A 123 7.94 -16.76 4.71
C VAL A 123 6.99 -15.70 5.28
N SER A 124 7.32 -14.43 5.09
CA SER A 124 6.49 -13.32 5.56
C SER A 124 5.15 -13.28 4.81
N MET A 125 4.09 -12.80 5.47
CA MET A 125 2.80 -12.57 4.79
C MET A 125 2.94 -11.57 3.63
N TRP A 126 3.87 -10.63 3.75
CA TRP A 126 4.23 -9.71 2.66
C TRP A 126 4.90 -10.43 1.49
N ASP A 127 5.79 -11.37 1.77
CA ASP A 127 6.44 -12.16 0.71
C ASP A 127 5.41 -12.99 -0.05
N LYS A 128 4.45 -13.57 0.67
CA LYS A 128 3.35 -14.33 0.07
C LYS A 128 2.48 -13.45 -0.83
N LEU A 129 2.03 -12.30 -0.32
CA LEU A 129 1.18 -11.37 -1.06
C LEU A 129 1.86 -10.93 -2.37
N ILE A 130 3.11 -10.46 -2.30
CA ILE A 130 3.81 -9.93 -3.48
C ILE A 130 4.24 -11.04 -4.45
N GLY A 131 4.64 -12.21 -3.95
CA GLY A 131 5.15 -13.29 -4.79
C GLY A 131 4.09 -14.19 -5.40
N GLN A 132 2.90 -14.25 -4.79
CA GLN A 132 1.83 -15.17 -5.19
C GLN A 132 0.56 -14.43 -5.61
N ASP A 133 0.13 -13.46 -4.82
CA ASP A 133 -1.18 -12.83 -4.99
C ASP A 133 -1.14 -11.59 -5.93
N ILE A 134 0.04 -11.00 -6.15
CA ILE A 134 0.28 -9.93 -7.13
C ILE A 134 1.31 -10.39 -8.17
N PRO A 135 0.91 -11.20 -9.17
CA PRO A 135 1.84 -11.85 -10.09
C PRO A 135 2.72 -10.87 -10.88
N GLU A 136 2.25 -9.66 -11.12
CA GLU A 136 2.98 -8.59 -11.80
C GLU A 136 4.27 -8.19 -11.07
N LEU A 137 4.33 -8.36 -9.75
CA LEU A 137 5.48 -7.98 -8.92
C LEU A 137 6.45 -9.14 -8.65
N LYS A 138 6.12 -10.36 -9.08
CA LYS A 138 6.91 -11.56 -8.78
C LYS A 138 8.36 -11.46 -9.26
N ILE A 139 8.57 -11.00 -10.49
CA ILE A 139 9.93 -10.87 -11.07
C ILE A 139 10.76 -9.84 -10.28
N GLN A 140 10.13 -8.73 -9.87
CA GLN A 140 10.81 -7.71 -9.06
C GLN A 140 11.18 -8.27 -7.68
N GLN A 141 10.29 -9.06 -7.06
CA GLN A 141 10.57 -9.72 -5.79
C GLN A 141 11.75 -10.70 -5.91
N GLU A 142 11.76 -11.56 -6.94
CA GLU A 142 12.85 -12.52 -7.16
C GLU A 142 14.20 -11.79 -7.35
N ALA A 143 14.20 -10.69 -8.10
CA ALA A 143 15.38 -9.85 -8.28
C ALA A 143 15.87 -9.24 -6.96
N LEU A 144 14.97 -8.68 -6.15
CA LEU A 144 15.31 -8.12 -4.84
C LEU A 144 15.90 -9.18 -3.90
N LEU A 145 15.32 -10.38 -3.86
CA LEU A 145 15.82 -11.47 -3.01
C LEU A 145 17.21 -11.95 -3.45
N ALA A 146 17.49 -11.94 -4.75
CA ALA A 146 18.80 -12.31 -5.29
C ALA A 146 19.91 -11.31 -4.92
N GLU A 147 19.59 -10.05 -4.61
CA GLU A 147 20.59 -9.07 -4.12
C GLU A 147 21.17 -9.44 -2.74
N PHE A 148 20.48 -10.29 -1.97
CA PHE A 148 20.83 -10.64 -0.59
C PHE A 148 21.11 -12.14 -0.39
N ALA A 149 21.10 -12.93 -1.46
CA ALA A 149 21.45 -14.35 -1.47
C ALA A 149 22.97 -14.56 -1.59
#